data_AF-A0AAT9IXB9-F1
#
_entry.id   AF-A0AAT9IXB9-F1
#
_cell.length_a   1.000
_cell.length_b   1.000
_cell.length_c   1.000
_cell.angle_alpha   90.00
_cell.angle_beta   90.00
_cell.angle_gamma   90.00
#
_symmetry.space_group_name_H-M   'P 1'
#
loop_
_entity.id
_entity.type
_entity.pdbx_description
1 polymer ?
#
loop_
_entity_poly.entity_id
_entity_poly.type
_entity_poly.pdbx_seq_one_letter_code
_entity_poly.pdbx_strand_id
1 'polypeptide(L)'
;MPTYLPTIIILSAAALAILLVLYRIYDSRVEQPKKLEDELREGLTDPDGRTYKADVMALEPVRKAAAASSYDGNRVIIVRNFGKIPHKPYTMHDLLGIEIFVDDRIIGRVLRSGPHKMLDDIAPVVNRVTMRLIFDDPADPDFELVLWDPHDNLTARAEGPRAAMNNARKWFYHVEAVLRRTATAPAPKAPPASAPPPSPPPFMAAAAAPVVPPPAATTSAPTPAKKPEGDVLNAPMIPYI
;
A
#
# COMPACT_ATOMS: atom_id res chain seq x y z
N MET A 1 -1.07 39.18 60.02
CA MET A 1 -0.95 38.75 58.60
C MET A 1 -1.68 37.41 58.46
N PRO A 2 -2.46 37.17 57.41
CA PRO A 2 -3.29 35.96 57.34
C PRO A 2 -2.42 34.73 57.07
N THR A 3 -2.17 33.96 58.11
CA THR A 3 -1.31 32.76 58.12
C THR A 3 -1.74 31.69 57.12
N TYR A 4 -2.98 31.76 56.61
CA TYR A 4 -3.59 30.77 55.72
C TYR A 4 -3.47 31.09 54.22
N LEU A 5 -3.15 32.33 53.87
CA LEU A 5 -3.04 32.77 52.46
C LEU A 5 -2.01 31.96 51.65
N PRO A 6 -0.79 31.67 52.16
CA PRO A 6 0.16 30.81 51.44
C PRO A 6 -0.36 29.37 51.28
N THR A 7 -1.03 28.81 52.28
CA THR A 7 -1.58 27.46 52.23
C THR A 7 -2.68 27.33 51.18
N ILE A 8 -3.55 28.33 51.07
CA ILE A 8 -4.63 28.35 50.06
C ILE A 8 -4.05 28.41 48.64
N ILE A 9 -2.97 29.18 48.42
CA ILE A 9 -2.29 29.27 47.12
C ILE A 9 -1.66 27.92 46.75
N ILE A 10 -1.02 27.24 47.71
CA ILE A 10 -0.41 25.92 47.46
C ILE A 10 -1.49 24.89 47.12
N LEU A 11 -2.60 24.87 47.87
CA LEU A 11 -3.69 23.93 47.63
C LEU A 11 -4.39 24.18 46.29
N SER A 12 -4.60 25.44 45.90
CA SER A 12 -5.20 25.76 44.60
C SER A 12 -4.28 25.40 43.44
N ALA A 13 -2.97 25.66 43.56
CA ALA A 13 -1.98 25.23 42.57
C ALA A 13 -1.92 23.71 42.44
N ALA A 14 -1.94 22.98 43.56
CA ALA A 14 -1.98 21.52 43.56
C ALA A 14 -3.26 20.97 42.91
N ALA A 15 -4.41 21.54 43.25
CA ALA A 15 -5.69 21.16 42.63
C ALA A 15 -5.69 21.39 41.12
N LEU A 16 -5.15 22.53 40.66
CA LEU A 16 -5.07 22.86 39.24
C LEU A 16 -4.10 21.92 38.51
N ALA A 17 -2.97 21.58 39.13
CA ALA A 17 -2.04 20.58 38.58
C ALA A 17 -2.69 19.20 38.43
N ILE A 18 -3.44 18.75 39.45
CA ILE A 18 -4.19 17.48 39.38
C ILE A 18 -5.22 17.52 38.25
N LEU A 19 -5.98 18.62 38.13
CA LEU A 19 -6.99 18.76 37.09
C LEU A 19 -6.37 18.75 35.68
N LEU A 20 -5.20 19.38 35.50
CA LEU A 20 -4.45 19.32 34.24
C LEU A 20 -3.99 17.89 33.92
N VAL A 21 -3.51 17.13 34.90
CA VAL A 21 -3.11 15.73 34.71
C VAL A 21 -4.31 14.87 34.33
N LEU A 22 -5.43 15.01 35.03
CA LEU A 22 -6.67 14.29 34.71
C LEU A 22 -7.19 14.64 33.30
N TYR A 23 -7.14 15.92 32.93
CA TYR A 23 -7.51 16.35 31.59
C TYR A 23 -6.61 15.73 30.52
N ARG A 24 -5.28 15.69 30.73
CA ARG A 24 -4.35 15.04 29.80
C ARG A 24 -4.60 13.54 29.65
N ILE A 25 -4.94 12.86 30.74
CA ILE A 25 -5.32 11.44 30.70
C ILE A 25 -6.62 11.27 29.92
N TYR A 26 -7.63 12.11 30.17
CA TYR A 26 -8.91 12.07 29.47
C TYR A 26 -8.74 12.31 27.97
N ASP A 27 -8.07 13.40 27.57
CA ASP A 27 -7.82 13.72 26.16
C ASP A 27 -7.11 12.55 25.47
N SER A 28 -6.04 12.02 26.06
CA SER A 28 -5.30 10.92 25.44
C SER A 28 -6.07 9.59 25.38
N ARG A 29 -6.88 9.25 26.40
CA ARG A 29 -7.51 7.92 26.51
C ARG A 29 -8.91 7.86 25.92
N VAL A 30 -9.59 8.99 25.81
CA VAL A 30 -10.99 9.05 25.38
C VAL A 30 -11.14 9.89 24.13
N GLU A 31 -10.57 11.09 24.11
CA GLU A 31 -10.83 12.06 23.04
C GLU A 31 -10.01 11.77 21.77
N GLN A 32 -8.70 11.53 21.90
CA GLN A 32 -7.83 11.20 20.76
C GLN A 32 -8.26 9.92 20.03
N PRO A 33 -8.58 8.80 20.71
CA PRO A 33 -9.11 7.61 20.04
C PRO A 33 -10.38 7.86 19.25
N LYS A 34 -11.34 8.60 19.84
CA LYS A 34 -12.61 8.92 19.17
C LYS A 34 -12.39 9.77 17.93
N LYS A 35 -11.54 10.80 18.03
CA LYS A 35 -11.19 11.65 16.89
C LYS A 35 -10.57 10.85 15.74
N LEU A 36 -9.69 9.90 16.04
CA LEU A 36 -9.12 9.01 15.04
C LEU A 36 -10.17 8.06 14.42
N GLU A 37 -11.09 7.53 15.24
CA GLU A 37 -12.20 6.71 14.75
C GLU A 37 -13.14 7.50 13.84
N ASP A 38 -13.45 8.75 14.20
CA ASP A 38 -14.27 9.65 13.41
C ASP A 38 -13.59 10.00 12.07
N GLU A 39 -12.29 10.28 12.07
CA GLU A 39 -11.50 10.53 10.86
C GLU A 39 -11.48 9.30 9.93
N LEU A 40 -11.29 8.10 10.49
CA LEU A 40 -11.35 6.86 9.72
C LEU A 40 -12.76 6.63 9.15
N ARG A 41 -13.79 6.91 9.94
CA ARG A 41 -15.18 6.78 9.49
C ARG A 41 -15.48 7.75 8.37
N GLU A 42 -15.02 9.00 8.46
CA GLU A 42 -15.13 9.99 7.40
C GLU A 42 -14.45 9.52 6.11
N GLY A 43 -13.22 8.99 6.20
CA GLY A 43 -12.53 8.45 5.02
C GLY A 43 -13.22 7.21 4.41
N LEU A 44 -13.96 6.46 5.22
CA LEU A 44 -14.81 5.34 4.78
C LEU A 44 -16.19 5.78 4.27
N THR A 45 -16.48 7.08 4.28
CA THR A 45 -17.69 7.64 3.67
C THR A 45 -17.38 8.07 2.23
N ASP A 46 -18.19 7.60 1.29
CA ASP A 46 -18.11 8.00 -0.12
C ASP A 46 -18.57 9.46 -0.30
N PRO A 47 -18.20 10.16 -1.39
CA PRO A 47 -18.72 11.49 -1.68
C PRO A 47 -20.26 11.55 -1.76
N ASP A 48 -20.90 10.43 -2.11
CA ASP A 48 -22.35 10.27 -2.14
C ASP A 48 -22.99 10.09 -0.74
N GLY A 49 -22.19 10.12 0.32
CA GLY A 49 -22.63 10.04 1.72
C GLY A 49 -22.83 8.61 2.25
N ARG A 50 -22.61 7.57 1.43
CA ARG A 50 -22.67 6.18 1.89
C ARG A 50 -21.45 5.87 2.76
N THR A 51 -21.68 5.44 3.99
CA THR A 51 -20.61 5.03 4.91
C THR A 51 -20.43 3.51 4.88
N TYR A 52 -19.21 3.07 4.58
CA TYR A 52 -18.87 1.66 4.56
C TYR A 52 -18.41 1.19 5.93
N LYS A 53 -18.78 -0.04 6.31
CA LYS A 53 -18.31 -0.66 7.55
C LYS A 53 -16.85 -1.08 7.38
N ALA A 54 -16.00 -0.76 8.37
CA ALA A 54 -14.65 -1.30 8.44
C ALA A 54 -14.69 -2.79 8.76
N ASP A 55 -14.00 -3.60 7.96
CA ASP A 55 -13.78 -5.02 8.24
C ASP A 55 -12.70 -5.19 9.32
N VAL A 56 -11.64 -4.37 9.21
CA VAL A 56 -10.56 -4.28 10.18
C VAL A 56 -10.20 -2.83 10.44
N MET A 57 -9.85 -2.53 11.69
CA MET A 57 -9.48 -1.19 12.13
C MET A 57 -8.41 -1.29 13.21
N ALA A 58 -7.43 -0.40 13.17
CA ALA A 58 -6.40 -0.29 14.18
C ALA A 58 -6.05 1.18 14.41
N LEU A 59 -5.78 1.50 15.67
CA LEU A 59 -5.59 2.86 16.15
C LEU A 59 -4.31 2.93 16.95
N GLU A 60 -3.55 3.99 16.74
CA GLU A 60 -2.36 4.31 17.50
C GLU A 60 -2.43 5.78 17.95
N PRO A 61 -3.15 6.06 19.06
CA PRO A 61 -3.43 7.42 19.51
C PRO A 61 -2.17 8.26 19.76
N VAL A 62 -1.08 7.63 20.17
CA VAL A 62 0.13 8.33 20.63
C VAL A 62 0.95 8.88 19.50
N ARG A 63 1.13 8.07 18.44
CA ARG A 63 1.69 8.56 17.18
C ARG A 63 0.64 9.23 16.29
N LYS A 64 -0.60 9.38 16.77
CA LYS A 64 -1.71 10.00 16.04
C LYS A 64 -1.91 9.35 14.67
N ALA A 65 -1.82 8.03 14.64
CA ALA A 65 -1.89 7.23 13.44
C ALA A 65 -3.04 6.23 13.55
N ALA A 66 -3.63 5.89 12.40
CA ALA A 66 -4.73 4.95 12.35
C ALA A 66 -4.85 4.34 10.95
N ALA A 67 -5.43 3.14 10.89
CA ALA A 67 -5.76 2.48 9.64
C ALA A 67 -7.11 1.79 9.73
N ALA A 68 -7.86 1.80 8.63
CA ALA A 68 -9.06 1.00 8.44
C ALA A 68 -9.10 0.43 7.02
N SER A 69 -9.71 -0.74 6.87
CA SER A 69 -9.95 -1.37 5.57
C SER A 69 -11.40 -1.81 5.48
N SER A 70 -12.04 -1.53 4.35
CA SER A 70 -13.38 -1.98 4.01
C SER A 70 -13.40 -2.55 2.59
N TYR A 71 -13.60 -3.86 2.48
CA TYR A 71 -13.65 -4.56 1.19
C TYR A 71 -14.90 -4.18 0.39
N ASP A 72 -16.06 -4.02 1.05
CA ASP A 72 -17.30 -3.57 0.39
C ASP A 72 -17.15 -2.18 -0.24
N GLY A 73 -16.44 -1.28 0.45
CA GLY A 73 -16.16 0.06 -0.04
C GLY A 73 -14.98 0.17 -1.00
N ASN A 74 -14.25 -0.93 -1.27
CA ASN A 74 -12.97 -0.93 -1.99
C ASN A 74 -12.00 0.16 -1.48
N ARG A 75 -11.92 0.34 -0.15
CA ARG A 75 -11.17 1.44 0.49
C ARG A 75 -10.28 0.95 1.62
N VAL A 76 -9.06 1.47 1.66
CA VAL A 76 -8.12 1.38 2.78
C VAL A 76 -7.75 2.81 3.17
N ILE A 77 -8.10 3.21 4.38
CA ILE A 77 -7.89 4.58 4.86
C ILE A 77 -6.72 4.60 5.80
N ILE A 78 -5.76 5.47 5.52
CA ILE A 78 -4.55 5.65 6.32
C ILE A 78 -4.54 7.07 6.88
N VAL A 79 -4.41 7.17 8.20
CA VAL A 79 -4.23 8.43 8.91
C VAL A 79 -2.80 8.50 9.42
N ARG A 80 -2.04 9.49 8.95
CA ARG A 80 -0.69 9.80 9.44
C ARG A 80 -0.73 11.14 10.15
N ASN A 81 -0.15 11.23 11.34
CA ASN A 81 -0.01 12.50 12.06
C ASN A 81 -1.34 13.29 12.12
N PHE A 82 -2.39 12.67 12.66
CA PHE A 82 -3.74 13.24 12.73
C PHE A 82 -3.73 14.72 13.15
N GLY A 83 -4.49 15.53 12.41
CA GLY A 83 -4.58 16.99 12.52
C GLY A 83 -3.50 17.77 11.78
N LYS A 84 -2.46 17.11 11.22
CA LYS A 84 -1.44 17.76 10.37
C LYS A 84 -1.58 17.39 8.90
N ILE A 85 -1.90 16.12 8.64
CA ILE A 85 -2.03 15.57 7.29
C ILE A 85 -3.45 14.99 7.20
N PRO A 86 -4.21 15.26 6.12
CA PRO A 86 -5.50 14.63 5.92
C PRO A 86 -5.34 13.11 5.80
N HIS A 87 -6.40 12.36 6.12
CA HIS A 87 -6.42 10.94 5.82
C HIS A 87 -6.22 10.69 4.32
N LYS A 88 -5.55 9.58 3.99
CA LYS A 88 -5.27 9.19 2.62
C LYS A 88 -6.06 7.94 2.26
N PRO A 89 -6.99 8.02 1.30
CA PRO A 89 -7.71 6.85 0.80
C PRO A 89 -6.86 6.11 -0.25
N TYR A 90 -6.78 4.80 -0.09
CA TYR A 90 -6.25 3.85 -1.07
C TYR A 90 -7.37 2.88 -1.49
N THR A 91 -7.22 2.27 -2.64
CA THR A 91 -8.09 1.17 -3.09
C THR A 91 -7.53 -0.19 -2.68
N MET A 92 -8.30 -1.27 -2.81
CA MET A 92 -7.78 -2.63 -2.57
C MET A 92 -6.74 -3.07 -3.59
N HIS A 93 -6.70 -2.42 -4.76
CA HIS A 93 -5.67 -2.68 -5.78
C HIS A 93 -4.33 -2.07 -5.39
N ASP A 94 -4.35 -0.88 -4.79
CA ASP A 94 -3.14 -0.19 -4.31
C ASP A 94 -2.48 -0.94 -3.15
N LEU A 95 -3.22 -1.76 -2.41
CA LEU A 95 -2.66 -2.60 -1.36
C LEU A 95 -1.80 -3.72 -1.97
N LEU A 96 -0.50 -3.67 -1.71
CA LEU A 96 0.47 -4.67 -2.14
C LEU A 96 0.72 -5.75 -1.08
N GLY A 97 0.53 -5.45 0.20
CA GLY A 97 0.76 -6.44 1.24
C GLY A 97 0.72 -5.93 2.66
N ILE A 98 1.00 -6.85 3.57
CA ILE A 98 1.12 -6.61 5.02
C ILE A 98 2.27 -7.43 5.60
N GLU A 99 2.97 -6.81 6.53
CA GLU A 99 3.98 -7.45 7.37
C GLU A 99 3.65 -7.23 8.85
N ILE A 100 3.82 -8.27 9.65
CA ILE A 100 3.64 -8.22 11.10
C ILE A 100 5.00 -8.42 11.76
N PHE A 101 5.35 -7.47 12.63
CA PHE A 101 6.56 -7.43 13.41
C PHE A 101 6.23 -7.71 14.88
N VAL A 102 7.00 -8.61 15.48
CA VAL A 102 7.05 -8.81 16.93
C VAL A 102 8.50 -8.67 17.36
N ASP A 103 8.77 -7.76 18.29
CA ASP A 103 10.12 -7.47 18.80
C ASP A 103 11.15 -7.31 17.67
N ASP A 104 10.79 -6.47 16.68
CA ASP A 104 11.57 -6.16 15.48
C ASP A 104 11.83 -7.34 14.52
N ARG A 105 11.15 -8.47 14.71
CA ARG A 105 11.22 -9.64 13.82
C ARG A 105 9.94 -9.78 13.00
N ILE A 106 10.11 -9.97 11.69
CA ILE A 106 8.97 -10.31 10.80
C ILE A 106 8.52 -11.74 11.11
N ILE A 107 7.33 -11.85 11.67
CA ILE A 107 6.72 -13.12 12.03
C ILE A 107 5.64 -13.56 11.03
N GLY A 108 5.04 -12.62 10.31
CA GLY A 108 4.09 -12.88 9.24
C GLY A 108 4.28 -11.87 8.12
N ARG A 109 4.15 -12.33 6.88
CA ARG A 109 4.22 -11.51 5.68
C ARG A 109 3.37 -12.10 4.57
N VAL A 110 2.52 -11.28 3.97
CA VAL A 110 1.85 -11.60 2.71
C VAL A 110 1.99 -10.42 1.75
N LEU A 111 2.37 -10.72 0.52
CA LEU A 111 2.61 -9.75 -0.55
C LEU A 111 1.86 -10.21 -1.81
N ARG A 112 1.45 -9.29 -2.68
CA ARG A 112 0.80 -9.62 -3.96
C ARG A 112 1.72 -10.48 -4.84
N SER A 113 3.00 -10.17 -4.85
CA SER A 113 4.07 -10.95 -5.49
C SER A 113 5.28 -11.00 -4.56
N GLY A 114 5.83 -12.20 -4.33
CA GLY A 114 7.02 -12.38 -3.50
C GLY A 114 6.89 -13.45 -2.41
N PRO A 115 7.88 -13.57 -1.52
CA PRO A 115 7.90 -14.61 -0.49
C PRO A 115 6.84 -14.34 0.58
N HIS A 116 6.01 -15.35 0.84
CA HIS A 116 5.03 -15.32 1.92
C HIS A 116 5.57 -16.04 3.15
N LYS A 117 5.29 -15.48 4.32
CA LYS A 117 5.54 -16.11 5.61
C LYS A 117 4.22 -16.15 6.36
N MET A 118 3.67 -17.34 6.56
CA MET A 118 2.45 -17.48 7.33
C MET A 118 2.68 -17.08 8.78
N LEU A 119 1.64 -16.51 9.38
CA LEU A 119 1.67 -16.05 10.76
C LEU A 119 1.54 -17.27 11.69
N ASP A 120 2.69 -17.77 12.16
CA ASP A 120 2.74 -18.89 13.11
C ASP A 120 2.22 -18.49 14.49
N ASP A 121 1.88 -19.50 15.32
CA ASP A 121 1.37 -19.27 16.67
C ASP A 121 2.50 -18.78 17.59
N ILE A 122 2.49 -17.48 17.92
CA ILE A 122 3.56 -16.83 18.68
C ILE A 122 3.44 -17.16 20.17
N ALA A 123 4.60 -17.36 20.80
CA ALA A 123 4.79 -17.56 22.23
C ALA A 123 4.14 -16.46 23.09
N PRO A 124 3.79 -16.75 24.37
CA PRO A 124 2.97 -15.87 25.21
C PRO A 124 3.61 -14.54 25.65
N VAL A 125 4.91 -14.32 25.39
CA VAL A 125 5.62 -13.09 25.78
C VAL A 125 5.93 -12.28 24.54
N VAL A 126 5.28 -11.13 24.40
CA VAL A 126 5.40 -10.20 23.27
C VAL A 126 5.60 -8.81 23.84
N ASN A 127 6.73 -8.16 23.53
CA ASN A 127 6.99 -6.82 24.02
C ASN A 127 6.38 -5.78 23.08
N ARG A 128 6.69 -5.82 21.79
CA ARG A 128 6.18 -4.86 20.82
C ARG A 128 5.51 -5.57 19.66
N VAL A 129 4.31 -5.11 19.29
CA VAL A 129 3.59 -5.56 18.10
C VAL A 129 3.44 -4.40 17.15
N THR A 130 3.88 -4.59 15.92
CA THR A 130 3.81 -3.57 14.89
C THR A 130 3.33 -4.20 13.59
N MET A 131 2.49 -3.47 12.87
CA MET A 131 1.95 -3.85 11.58
C MET A 131 2.42 -2.86 10.54
N ARG A 132 2.89 -3.36 9.40
CA ARG A 132 3.24 -2.53 8.25
C ARG A 132 2.36 -2.90 7.06
N LEU A 133 1.66 -1.93 6.51
CA LEU A 133 0.93 -2.04 5.24
C LEU A 133 1.81 -1.51 4.11
N ILE A 134 1.78 -2.18 2.96
CA ILE A 134 2.61 -1.85 1.80
C ILE A 134 1.68 -1.50 0.64
N PHE A 135 1.95 -0.38 -0.03
CA PHE A 135 1.12 0.20 -1.07
C PHE A 135 1.89 0.44 -2.37
N ASP A 136 1.17 0.45 -3.49
CA ASP A 136 1.67 0.85 -4.80
C ASP A 136 1.63 2.38 -4.94
N ASP A 137 2.35 3.06 -4.04
CA ASP A 137 2.47 4.51 -4.02
C ASP A 137 3.94 4.91 -3.86
N PRO A 138 4.56 5.56 -4.86
CA PRO A 138 5.98 5.92 -4.79
C PRO A 138 6.29 7.02 -3.76
N ALA A 139 5.31 7.83 -3.36
CA ALA A 139 5.49 8.88 -2.36
C ALA A 139 5.39 8.32 -0.93
N ASP A 140 4.47 7.38 -0.70
CA ASP A 140 4.20 6.77 0.59
C ASP A 140 4.08 5.23 0.47
N PRO A 141 5.19 4.51 0.18
CA PRO A 141 5.14 3.09 -0.18
C PRO A 141 4.75 2.17 0.98
N ASP A 142 4.95 2.60 2.22
CA ASP A 142 4.63 1.81 3.40
C ASP A 142 4.05 2.66 4.54
N PHE A 143 3.21 2.03 5.34
CA PHE A 143 2.62 2.61 6.55
C PHE A 143 2.81 1.67 7.73
N GLU A 144 3.57 2.11 8.72
CA GLU A 144 3.77 1.39 9.98
C GLU A 144 2.79 1.88 11.04
N LEU A 145 2.19 0.93 11.76
CA LEU A 145 1.28 1.17 12.88
C LEU A 145 1.69 0.28 14.06
N VAL A 146 1.95 0.88 15.21
CA VAL A 146 2.26 0.15 16.43
C VAL A 146 0.96 -0.22 17.15
N LEU A 147 0.72 -1.52 17.26
CA LEU A 147 -0.49 -2.07 17.88
C LEU A 147 -0.31 -2.26 19.39
N TRP A 148 0.93 -2.46 19.85
CA TRP A 148 1.28 -2.60 21.26
C TRP A 148 2.74 -2.25 21.52
N ASP A 149 2.98 -1.49 22.59
CA ASP A 149 4.30 -1.19 23.15
C ASP A 149 4.15 -0.94 24.67
N PRO A 150 4.91 -1.64 25.55
CA PRO A 150 4.83 -1.50 26.99
C PRO A 150 5.31 -0.14 27.50
N HIS A 151 6.15 0.56 26.73
CA HIS A 151 6.63 1.90 27.09
C HIS A 151 5.63 2.98 26.72
N ASP A 152 4.62 2.62 25.91
CA ASP A 152 3.60 3.54 25.53
C ASP A 152 2.53 3.65 26.62
N ASN A 153 2.80 4.50 27.61
CA ASN A 153 1.92 4.74 28.76
C ASN A 153 0.50 5.23 28.37
N LEU A 154 0.30 5.64 27.12
CA LEU A 154 -0.95 6.16 26.58
C LEU A 154 -1.62 5.15 25.60
N THR A 155 -0.84 4.33 24.88
CA THR A 155 -1.34 3.24 23.99
C THR A 155 -1.33 1.85 24.61
N ALA A 156 -0.82 1.66 25.83
CA ALA A 156 -1.10 0.49 26.66
C ALA A 156 -2.60 0.48 26.97
N ARG A 157 -3.40 0.13 25.96
CA ARG A 157 -4.85 -0.06 26.06
C ARG A 157 -5.06 -1.26 26.97
N ALA A 158 -6.17 -1.22 27.69
CA ALA A 158 -6.64 -2.25 28.61
C ALA A 158 -6.73 -3.67 28.00
N GLU A 159 -6.53 -3.83 26.69
CA GLU A 159 -6.65 -5.10 25.99
C GLU A 159 -5.34 -5.94 25.99
N GLY A 160 -4.18 -5.31 26.25
CA GLY A 160 -2.90 -5.98 26.44
C GLY A 160 -2.27 -6.57 25.16
N PRO A 161 -1.09 -7.20 25.28
CA PRO A 161 -0.34 -7.75 24.13
C PRO A 161 -1.11 -8.81 23.35
N ARG A 162 -1.98 -9.57 24.04
CA ARG A 162 -2.80 -10.62 23.42
C ARG A 162 -3.85 -10.05 22.47
N ALA A 163 -4.52 -8.97 22.85
CA ALA A 163 -5.51 -8.35 21.98
C ALA A 163 -4.87 -7.66 20.78
N ALA A 164 -3.72 -7.01 20.98
CA ALA A 164 -2.94 -6.47 19.88
C ALA A 164 -2.54 -7.54 18.87
N MET A 165 -2.09 -8.72 19.34
CA MET A 165 -1.81 -9.84 18.45
C MET A 165 -3.06 -10.40 17.76
N ASN A 166 -4.20 -10.44 18.44
CA ASN A 166 -5.46 -10.83 17.81
C ASN A 166 -5.85 -9.83 16.72
N ASN A 167 -5.63 -8.53 16.93
CA ASN A 167 -5.89 -7.51 15.93
C ASN A 167 -4.92 -7.64 14.73
N ALA A 168 -3.63 -7.85 14.99
CA ALA A 168 -2.64 -8.15 13.96
C ALA A 168 -3.02 -9.38 13.13
N ARG A 169 -3.50 -10.46 13.77
CA ARG A 169 -4.03 -11.65 13.08
C ARG A 169 -5.22 -11.30 12.18
N LYS A 170 -6.20 -10.55 12.69
CA LYS A 170 -7.38 -10.13 11.91
C LYS A 170 -6.95 -9.35 10.66
N TRP A 171 -6.06 -8.38 10.83
CA TRP A 171 -5.48 -7.62 9.71
C TRP A 171 -4.74 -8.52 8.73
N PHE A 172 -3.86 -9.39 9.21
CA PHE A 172 -3.09 -10.31 8.38
C PHE A 172 -3.98 -11.17 7.48
N TYR A 173 -4.96 -11.87 8.07
CA TYR A 173 -5.87 -12.73 7.32
C TYR A 173 -6.85 -11.97 6.44
N HIS A 174 -7.26 -10.76 6.84
CA HIS A 174 -8.07 -9.87 6.01
C HIS A 174 -7.31 -9.49 4.74
N VAL A 175 -6.10 -8.97 4.87
CA VAL A 175 -5.26 -8.58 3.72
C VAL A 175 -4.93 -9.78 2.84
N GLU A 176 -4.59 -10.93 3.43
CA GLU A 176 -4.36 -12.17 2.67
C GLU A 176 -5.59 -12.55 1.81
N ALA A 177 -6.79 -12.49 2.39
CA ALA A 177 -8.03 -12.79 1.67
C ALA A 177 -8.31 -11.78 0.55
N VAL A 178 -8.10 -10.48 0.81
CA VAL A 178 -8.24 -9.41 -0.19
C VAL A 178 -7.26 -9.63 -1.35
N LEU A 179 -6.00 -9.92 -1.08
CA LEU A 179 -4.99 -10.16 -2.10
C LEU A 179 -5.32 -11.38 -2.96
N ARG A 180 -5.74 -12.49 -2.33
CA ARG A 180 -6.18 -13.70 -3.06
C ARG A 180 -7.34 -13.40 -3.99
N ARG A 181 -8.30 -12.58 -3.55
CA ARG A 181 -9.50 -12.26 -4.32
C ARG A 181 -9.23 -11.28 -5.45
N THR A 182 -8.43 -10.26 -5.21
CA THR A 182 -8.03 -9.29 -6.25
C THR A 182 -7.11 -9.91 -7.30
N ALA A 183 -6.28 -10.90 -6.95
CA ALA A 183 -5.48 -11.66 -7.91
C ALA A 183 -6.32 -12.61 -8.80
N THR A 184 -7.47 -13.08 -8.28
CA THR A 184 -8.36 -14.01 -9.00
C THR A 184 -9.43 -13.28 -9.82
N ALA A 185 -9.63 -11.98 -9.60
CA ALA A 185 -10.56 -11.17 -10.38
C ALA A 185 -10.12 -11.17 -11.86
N PRO A 186 -10.98 -11.62 -12.80
CA PRO A 186 -10.66 -11.58 -14.22
C PRO A 186 -10.35 -10.14 -14.63
N ALA A 187 -9.20 -9.91 -15.27
CA ALA A 187 -8.95 -8.65 -15.95
C ALA A 187 -10.16 -8.35 -16.85
N PRO A 188 -10.68 -7.10 -16.89
CA PRO A 188 -11.72 -6.72 -17.84
C PRO A 188 -11.28 -7.20 -19.22
N LYS A 189 -12.04 -8.15 -19.78
CA LYS A 189 -11.77 -8.72 -21.10
C LYS A 189 -11.65 -7.52 -22.04
N ALA A 190 -10.45 -7.27 -22.56
CA ALA A 190 -10.25 -6.22 -23.54
C ALA A 190 -11.37 -6.36 -24.59
N PRO A 191 -12.07 -5.26 -24.95
CA PRO A 191 -13.05 -5.32 -26.03
C PRO A 191 -12.40 -6.05 -27.20
N PRO A 192 -13.07 -7.05 -27.81
CA PRO A 192 -12.50 -7.78 -28.92
C PRO A 192 -12.00 -6.76 -29.94
N ALA A 193 -10.70 -6.82 -30.24
CA ALA A 193 -10.09 -5.98 -31.26
C ALA A 193 -11.00 -6.07 -32.48
N SER A 194 -11.61 -4.94 -32.83
CA SER A 194 -12.42 -4.86 -34.04
C SER A 194 -11.56 -5.35 -35.19
N ALA A 195 -12.09 -6.32 -35.95
CA ALA A 195 -11.37 -7.01 -37.01
C ALA A 195 -10.61 -6.01 -37.90
N PRO A 196 -9.38 -6.35 -38.34
CA PRO A 196 -8.66 -5.50 -39.28
C PRO A 196 -9.54 -5.25 -40.52
N PRO A 197 -9.58 -4.01 -41.04
CA PRO A 197 -10.40 -3.67 -42.19
C PRO A 197 -10.04 -4.57 -43.38
N PRO A 198 -11.03 -4.95 -44.22
CA PRO A 198 -10.78 -5.84 -45.35
C PRO A 198 -9.75 -5.23 -46.31
N SER A 199 -8.76 -6.03 -46.66
CA SER A 199 -7.76 -5.69 -47.68
C SER A 199 -8.46 -5.27 -48.98
N PRO A 200 -8.02 -4.18 -49.65
CA PRO A 200 -8.57 -3.80 -50.93
C PRO A 200 -8.32 -4.92 -51.97
N PRO A 201 -9.25 -5.11 -52.92
CA PRO A 201 -9.15 -6.19 -53.91
C PRO A 201 -7.90 -6.04 -54.78
N PRO A 202 -7.30 -7.16 -55.22
CA PRO A 202 -6.16 -7.12 -56.13
C PRO A 202 -6.61 -6.49 -57.45
N PHE A 203 -5.89 -5.44 -57.87
CA PHE A 203 -5.97 -4.95 -59.24
C PHE A 203 -5.62 -6.11 -60.18
N MET A 204 -6.59 -6.59 -60.94
CA MET A 204 -6.34 -7.50 -62.05
C MET A 204 -5.40 -6.78 -63.03
N ALA A 205 -4.16 -7.26 -63.12
CA ALA A 205 -3.22 -6.85 -64.14
C ALA A 205 -3.85 -7.13 -65.51
N ALA A 206 -4.06 -6.05 -66.27
CA ALA A 206 -4.50 -6.13 -67.66
C ALA A 206 -3.53 -6.99 -68.48
N ALA A 207 -4.12 -7.78 -69.36
CA ALA A 207 -3.48 -8.76 -70.22
C ALA A 207 -2.25 -8.19 -70.96
N ALA A 208 -1.16 -8.97 -70.91
CA ALA A 208 0.04 -8.75 -71.70
C ALA A 208 -0.28 -8.83 -73.20
N ALA A 209 0.03 -7.76 -73.94
CA ALA A 209 0.08 -7.77 -75.39
C ALA A 209 1.37 -8.49 -75.87
N PRO A 210 1.35 -9.16 -77.04
CA PRO A 210 2.48 -9.94 -77.54
C PRO A 210 3.61 -9.05 -78.07
N VAL A 211 4.84 -9.50 -77.77
CA VAL A 211 6.13 -8.90 -78.12
C VAL A 211 6.43 -9.05 -79.61
N VAL A 212 6.84 -7.95 -80.26
CA VAL A 212 7.47 -7.93 -81.60
C VAL A 212 8.96 -7.54 -81.42
N PRO A 213 9.94 -8.29 -81.97
CA PRO A 213 11.37 -7.89 -82.00
C PRO A 213 11.74 -7.26 -83.37
N PRO A 214 12.97 -6.80 -83.70
CA PRO A 214 14.26 -6.50 -83.00
C PRO A 214 14.74 -5.03 -83.37
N PRO A 215 16.03 -4.56 -83.46
CA PRO A 215 17.37 -5.17 -83.21
C PRO A 215 18.47 -4.33 -82.48
N ALA A 216 19.44 -5.09 -81.92
CA ALA A 216 20.91 -4.94 -81.90
C ALA A 216 21.68 -3.71 -81.33
N ALA A 217 22.86 -4.08 -80.78
CA ALA A 217 24.09 -3.31 -80.50
C ALA A 217 24.09 -2.48 -79.19
N THR A 218 25.12 -2.47 -78.32
CA THR A 218 26.52 -2.94 -78.37
C THR A 218 27.12 -2.89 -76.94
N THR A 219 28.07 -3.79 -76.64
CA THR A 219 29.27 -3.67 -75.74
C THR A 219 29.24 -2.68 -74.57
N SER A 220 29.59 -3.04 -73.32
CA SER A 220 30.92 -3.53 -72.90
C SER A 220 30.94 -3.98 -71.42
N ALA A 221 31.71 -5.03 -71.12
CA ALA A 221 32.15 -5.45 -69.77
C ALA A 221 33.39 -4.61 -69.30
N PRO A 222 34.11 -4.87 -68.18
CA PRO A 222 33.87 -5.72 -66.98
C PRO A 222 34.18 -5.06 -65.59
N THR A 223 33.69 -5.71 -64.50
CA THR A 223 34.22 -6.06 -63.12
C THR A 223 35.41 -5.27 -62.47
N PRO A 224 35.73 -5.37 -61.13
CA PRO A 224 35.16 -6.21 -60.06
C PRO A 224 35.10 -5.70 -58.57
N ALA A 225 34.20 -6.35 -57.81
CA ALA A 225 34.30 -6.97 -56.47
C ALA A 225 34.97 -6.29 -55.24
N LYS A 226 34.25 -6.29 -54.10
CA LYS A 226 34.55 -7.17 -52.94
C LYS A 226 33.35 -7.30 -51.97
N LYS A 227 33.26 -8.50 -51.38
CA LYS A 227 32.20 -9.08 -50.52
C LYS A 227 32.64 -9.08 -49.02
N PRO A 228 31.88 -9.64 -48.05
CA PRO A 228 31.63 -9.05 -46.73
C PRO A 228 32.14 -9.92 -45.55
N GLU A 229 32.09 -9.43 -44.32
CA GLU A 229 32.39 -10.18 -43.08
C GLU A 229 31.69 -9.46 -41.91
N GLY A 230 30.77 -10.06 -41.14
CA GLY A 230 30.98 -11.15 -40.17
C GLY A 230 31.07 -10.51 -38.77
N ASP A 231 29.98 -10.30 -38.04
CA ASP A 231 29.26 -11.19 -37.10
C ASP A 231 29.88 -11.31 -35.68
N VAL A 232 28.97 -11.28 -34.69
CA VAL A 232 28.98 -11.75 -33.29
C VAL A 232 29.97 -11.28 -32.19
N LEU A 233 29.35 -10.82 -31.10
CA LEU A 233 29.57 -11.17 -29.67
C LEU A 233 31.02 -11.20 -29.13
N ASN A 234 31.42 -10.16 -28.40
CA ASN A 234 32.10 -10.32 -27.10
C ASN A 234 32.29 -8.97 -26.37
N ALA A 235 31.63 -8.77 -25.23
CA ALA A 235 32.02 -7.73 -24.27
C ALA A 235 32.25 -8.41 -22.91
N PRO A 236 33.44 -8.29 -22.30
CA PRO A 236 33.77 -9.02 -21.08
C PRO A 236 33.22 -8.36 -19.81
N MET A 237 32.86 -9.22 -18.86
CA MET A 237 32.49 -8.94 -17.46
C MET A 237 33.51 -8.07 -16.71
N ILE A 238 33.02 -7.17 -15.87
CA ILE A 238 33.79 -6.46 -14.85
C ILE A 238 33.72 -7.27 -13.53
N PRO A 239 34.85 -7.65 -12.90
CA PRO A 239 34.84 -8.27 -11.58
C PRO A 239 34.80 -7.25 -10.44
N TYR A 240 34.06 -7.60 -9.39
CA TYR A 240 34.05 -6.97 -8.06
C TYR A 240 35.39 -7.16 -7.35
N ILE A 241 35.84 -6.12 -6.64
CA ILE A 241 36.68 -6.20 -5.43
C ILE A 241 35.98 -5.39 -4.35
#